data_AF-A0A956R7S1-F1
#
_entry.id   AF-A0A956R7S1-F1
#
_cell.length_a   1.000
_cell.length_b   1.000
_cell.length_c   1.000
_cell.angle_alpha   90.00
_cell.angle_beta   90.00
_cell.angle_gamma   90.00
#
_symmetry.space_group_name_H-M   'P 1'
#
loop_
_entity.id
_entity.type
_entity.pdbx_description
1 polymer ?
#
loop_
_entity_poly.entity_id
_entity_poly.type
_entity_poly.pdbx_seq_one_letter_code
_entity_poly.pdbx_strand_id
1 'polypeptide(L)'
;MSLLRRLPRGPLPLLGALLLVTLLLGAGACAAGNPRFTPEEPAGFFMGLWHGAIAVVTLVIGIFDDTIGVYERNNGGGWYDFGFILALTSVWGHSHHVARKRRRSHADAERAAAIGRAIGEEIERELRKWAEAEPDEDWDAVGHKLEQKLEQKLHEWSSKR
;
A
#
# COMPACT_ATOMS: atom_id res chain seq x y z
N MET A 1 -17.43 -40.47 13.14
CA MET A 1 -17.38 -40.06 11.73
C MET A 1 -17.08 -38.55 11.65
N SER A 2 -15.82 -38.15 11.76
CA SER A 2 -15.34 -36.77 11.51
C SER A 2 -13.80 -36.74 11.51
N LEU A 3 -13.21 -37.66 10.75
CA LEU A 3 -11.77 -37.76 10.47
C LEU A 3 -11.41 -36.92 9.24
N LEU A 4 -11.81 -35.65 9.20
CA LEU A 4 -11.40 -34.73 8.14
C LEU A 4 -10.25 -33.85 8.63
N ARG A 5 -9.06 -34.43 8.44
CA ARG A 5 -7.86 -33.79 7.86
C ARG A 5 -7.60 -32.35 8.31
N ARG A 6 -6.90 -32.21 9.44
CA ARG A 6 -5.97 -31.10 9.61
C ARG A 6 -4.77 -31.37 8.68
N LEU A 7 -4.84 -30.87 7.44
CA LEU A 7 -3.67 -30.83 6.57
C LEU A 7 -2.58 -30.00 7.28
N PRO A 8 -1.34 -30.51 7.41
CA PRO A 8 -0.26 -29.76 8.01
C PRO A 8 0.03 -28.52 7.16
N ARG A 9 -0.01 -27.35 7.79
CA ARG A 9 0.48 -26.08 7.22
C ARG A 9 2.01 -26.07 7.23
N GLY A 10 2.64 -27.08 6.60
CA GLY A 10 4.08 -27.04 6.33
C GLY A 10 4.41 -25.93 5.33
N PRO A 11 5.69 -25.66 5.03
CA PRO A 11 6.11 -24.65 4.05
C PRO A 11 5.72 -25.00 2.59
N LEU A 12 4.87 -26.02 2.37
CA LEU A 12 4.34 -26.38 1.05
C LEU A 12 3.74 -25.21 0.24
N PRO A 13 3.01 -24.21 0.80
CA PRO A 13 2.54 -23.09 -0.01
C PRO A 13 3.67 -22.12 -0.34
N LEU A 14 4.71 -22.02 0.49
CA LEU A 14 5.91 -21.22 0.23
C LEU A 14 6.80 -21.87 -0.82
N LEU A 15 7.00 -23.18 -0.75
CA LEU A 15 7.68 -23.97 -1.78
C LEU A 15 6.91 -23.95 -3.10
N GLY A 16 5.58 -24.08 -3.07
CA GLY A 16 4.73 -23.96 -4.25
C GLY A 16 4.75 -22.57 -4.87
N ALA A 17 4.72 -21.51 -4.05
CA ALA A 17 4.85 -20.13 -4.51
C ALA A 17 6.26 -19.87 -5.07
N LEU A 18 7.31 -20.37 -4.41
CA LEU A 18 8.68 -20.23 -4.88
C LEU A 18 8.89 -20.95 -6.22
N LEU A 19 8.37 -22.17 -6.36
CA LEU A 19 8.47 -22.96 -7.59
C LEU A 19 7.64 -22.35 -8.73
N LEU A 20 6.49 -21.74 -8.42
CA LEU A 20 5.72 -20.95 -9.36
C LEU A 20 6.48 -19.69 -9.78
N VAL A 21 7.08 -18.95 -8.86
CA VAL A 21 7.93 -17.79 -9.15
C VAL A 21 9.14 -18.21 -9.99
N THR A 22 9.79 -19.33 -9.69
CA THR A 22 10.91 -19.87 -10.49
C THR A 22 10.45 -20.30 -11.89
N LEU A 23 9.25 -20.88 -12.03
CA LEU A 23 8.66 -21.22 -13.33
C LEU A 23 8.29 -19.97 -14.14
N LEU A 24 7.79 -18.92 -13.48
CA LEU A 24 7.50 -17.62 -14.09
C LEU A 24 8.79 -16.89 -14.50
N LEU A 25 9.85 -17.00 -13.71
CA LEU A 25 11.19 -16.47 -14.02
C LEU A 25 11.87 -17.23 -15.16
N GLY A 26 11.67 -18.54 -15.27
CA GLY A 26 12.17 -19.39 -16.35
C GLY A 26 11.54 -19.08 -17.72
N ALA A 27 10.41 -18.37 -17.75
CA ALA A 27 9.79 -17.83 -18.95
C ALA A 27 10.41 -16.48 -19.39
N GLY A 28 11.71 -16.27 -19.15
CA GLY A 28 12.51 -15.10 -19.56
C GLY A 28 12.55 -14.79 -21.07
N ALA A 29 11.71 -15.45 -21.88
CA ALA A 29 11.39 -15.06 -23.25
C ALA A 29 10.25 -14.03 -23.35
N CYS A 30 9.57 -13.71 -22.24
CA CYS A 30 8.43 -12.77 -22.19
C CYS A 30 8.57 -11.72 -21.07
N ALA A 31 9.76 -11.13 -20.90
CA ALA A 31 9.92 -9.90 -20.13
C ALA A 31 9.68 -8.69 -21.06
N ALA A 32 9.11 -7.60 -20.52
CA ALA A 32 8.87 -6.37 -21.26
C ALA A 32 10.22 -5.73 -21.66
N GLY A 33 10.34 -5.32 -22.92
CA GLY A 33 11.60 -4.85 -23.52
C GLY A 33 12.25 -5.80 -24.54
N ASN A 34 11.68 -6.98 -24.77
CA ASN A 34 12.08 -7.86 -25.89
C ASN A 34 11.66 -7.24 -27.24
N PRO A 35 12.37 -7.49 -28.36
CA PRO A 35 12.01 -6.98 -29.70
C PRO A 35 10.72 -7.61 -30.28
N ARG A 36 9.92 -8.28 -29.45
CA ARG A 36 8.68 -8.94 -29.81
C ARG A 36 7.55 -7.96 -30.08
N PHE A 37 7.52 -6.81 -29.40
CA PHE A 37 6.48 -5.81 -29.57
C PHE A 37 7.06 -4.61 -30.29
N THR A 38 6.50 -4.28 -31.45
CA THR A 38 6.86 -3.11 -32.25
C THR A 38 5.71 -2.10 -32.21
N PRO A 39 5.93 -0.85 -32.66
CA PRO A 39 4.84 0.12 -32.78
C PRO A 39 3.68 -0.37 -33.66
N GLU A 40 3.95 -1.24 -34.63
CA GLU A 40 2.97 -1.82 -35.55
C GLU A 40 2.20 -3.00 -34.94
N GLU A 41 2.83 -3.74 -34.01
CA GLU A 41 2.23 -4.87 -33.29
C GLU A 41 2.38 -4.68 -31.77
N PRO A 42 1.62 -3.74 -31.17
CA PRO A 42 1.80 -3.38 -29.78
C PRO A 42 1.24 -4.43 -28.82
N ALA A 43 1.80 -4.47 -27.61
CA ALA A 43 1.30 -5.32 -26.53
C ALA A 43 -0.14 -4.94 -26.13
N GLY A 44 -1.06 -5.90 -26.21
CA GLY A 44 -2.48 -5.71 -25.85
C GLY A 44 -2.82 -6.13 -24.42
N PHE A 45 -4.12 -6.28 -24.15
CA PHE A 45 -4.68 -6.60 -22.82
C PHE A 45 -4.01 -7.80 -22.11
N PHE A 46 -3.84 -8.92 -22.80
CA PHE A 46 -3.26 -10.13 -22.21
C PHE A 46 -1.79 -9.96 -21.81
N MET A 47 -1.04 -9.14 -22.56
CA MET A 47 0.33 -8.80 -22.18
C MET A 47 0.36 -7.84 -21.00
N GLY A 48 -0.60 -6.91 -20.91
CA GLY A 48 -0.82 -6.10 -19.71
C GLY A 48 -1.04 -6.99 -18.49
N LEU A 49 -1.93 -7.99 -18.58
CA LEU A 49 -2.20 -8.94 -17.50
C LEU A 49 -0.93 -9.71 -17.08
N TRP A 50 -0.14 -10.17 -18.04
CA TRP A 50 1.12 -10.86 -17.75
C TRP A 50 2.14 -9.93 -17.07
N HIS A 51 2.39 -8.75 -17.63
CA HIS A 51 3.36 -7.79 -17.08
C HIS A 51 2.95 -7.29 -15.69
N GLY A 52 1.66 -7.03 -15.46
CA GLY A 52 1.15 -6.65 -14.14
C GLY A 52 1.33 -7.75 -13.09
N ALA A 53 1.19 -9.03 -13.48
CA ALA A 53 1.39 -10.16 -12.58
C ALA A 53 2.85 -10.30 -12.13
N ILE A 54 3.82 -9.99 -13.00
CA ILE A 54 5.26 -10.07 -12.70
C ILE A 54 5.89 -8.73 -12.31
N ALA A 55 5.10 -7.64 -12.21
CA ALA A 55 5.58 -6.27 -12.08
C ALA A 55 6.56 -6.04 -10.91
N VAL A 56 6.30 -6.63 -9.74
CA VAL A 56 7.20 -6.50 -8.57
C VAL A 56 8.51 -7.24 -8.81
N VAL A 57 8.47 -8.39 -9.49
CA VAL A 57 9.67 -9.17 -9.82
C VAL A 57 10.51 -8.44 -10.86
N THR A 58 9.89 -7.93 -11.93
CA THR A 58 10.59 -7.15 -12.95
C THR A 58 11.12 -5.82 -12.43
N LEU A 59 10.44 -5.21 -11.44
CA LEU A 59 10.95 -4.03 -10.74
C LEU A 59 12.24 -4.33 -9.98
N VAL A 60 12.31 -5.45 -9.25
CA VAL A 60 13.52 -5.84 -8.51
C VAL A 60 14.67 -6.11 -9.48
N ILE A 61 14.41 -6.78 -10.60
CA ILE A 61 15.44 -7.07 -11.61
C ILE A 61 15.88 -5.78 -12.32
N GLY A 62 14.94 -4.90 -12.67
CA GLY A 62 15.21 -3.64 -13.38
C GLY A 62 16.06 -2.64 -12.60
N ILE A 63 16.21 -2.81 -11.28
CA ILE A 63 17.17 -2.03 -10.48
C ILE A 63 18.62 -2.42 -10.81
N PHE A 64 18.85 -3.64 -11.26
CA PHE A 64 20.18 -4.17 -11.60
C PHE A 64 20.45 -4.26 -13.11
N ASP A 65 19.39 -4.22 -13.93
CA ASP A 65 19.46 -4.33 -15.38
C ASP A 65 18.48 -3.37 -16.07
N ASP A 66 19.02 -2.29 -16.65
CA ASP A 66 18.25 -1.25 -17.34
C ASP A 66 17.59 -1.74 -18.64
N THR A 67 17.90 -2.95 -19.11
CA THR A 67 17.26 -3.53 -20.31
C THR A 67 15.86 -4.06 -20.04
N ILE A 68 15.53 -4.34 -18.77
CA ILE A 68 14.26 -4.96 -18.37
C ILE A 68 13.30 -3.89 -17.85
N GLY A 69 12.21 -3.68 -18.59
CA GLY A 69 11.14 -2.78 -18.19
C GLY A 69 10.10 -3.47 -17.30
N VAL A 70 9.55 -2.73 -16.34
CA VAL A 70 8.30 -3.15 -15.65
C VAL A 70 7.11 -3.03 -16.61
N TYR A 71 7.17 -2.06 -17.52
CA TYR A 71 6.14 -1.72 -18.48
C TYR A 71 6.65 -1.91 -19.91
N GLU A 72 5.78 -2.36 -20.81
CA GLU A 72 6.13 -2.44 -22.22
C GLU A 72 6.08 -1.05 -22.88
N ARG A 73 7.14 -0.69 -23.59
CA ARG A 73 7.24 0.59 -24.29
C ARG A 73 6.30 0.65 -25.48
N ASN A 74 6.20 -0.47 -26.21
CA ASN A 74 5.31 -0.60 -27.37
C ASN A 74 4.00 -1.28 -26.95
N ASN A 75 3.13 -0.55 -26.26
CA ASN A 75 1.83 -1.04 -25.77
C ASN A 75 0.64 -0.41 -26.53
N GLY A 76 -0.50 -1.10 -26.51
CA GLY A 76 -1.73 -0.69 -27.20
C GLY A 76 -2.56 0.34 -26.43
N GLY A 77 -2.00 0.98 -25.40
CA GLY A 77 -2.67 1.96 -24.55
C GLY A 77 -3.70 1.35 -23.59
N GLY A 78 -4.89 1.95 -23.50
CA GLY A 78 -5.81 1.73 -22.38
C GLY A 78 -6.21 0.28 -22.08
N TRP A 79 -6.31 -0.60 -23.08
CA TRP A 79 -6.60 -2.03 -22.83
C TRP A 79 -5.41 -2.77 -22.20
N TYR A 80 -4.18 -2.42 -22.59
CA TYR A 80 -2.98 -2.93 -21.93
C TYR A 80 -2.93 -2.41 -20.48
N ASP A 81 -3.13 -1.11 -20.27
CA ASP A 81 -3.10 -0.47 -18.95
C ASP A 81 -4.13 -1.11 -18.00
N PHE A 82 -5.34 -1.36 -18.51
CA PHE A 82 -6.39 -2.03 -17.76
C PHE A 82 -5.98 -3.45 -17.32
N GLY A 83 -5.41 -4.24 -18.23
CA GLY A 83 -4.89 -5.57 -17.91
C GLY A 83 -3.76 -5.52 -16.87
N PHE A 84 -2.85 -4.55 -17.01
CA PHE A 84 -1.73 -4.34 -16.11
C PHE A 84 -2.19 -4.03 -14.69
N ILE A 85 -3.06 -3.04 -14.51
CA ILE A 85 -3.57 -2.66 -13.19
C ILE A 85 -4.39 -3.80 -12.58
N LEU A 86 -5.21 -4.50 -13.38
CA LEU A 86 -6.00 -5.62 -12.91
C LEU A 86 -5.12 -6.74 -12.35
N ALA A 87 -4.09 -7.16 -13.08
CA ALA A 87 -3.16 -8.18 -12.59
C ALA A 87 -2.34 -7.70 -11.40
N LEU A 88 -1.82 -6.47 -11.44
CA LEU A 88 -1.01 -5.90 -10.38
C LEU A 88 -1.79 -5.87 -9.05
N THR A 89 -3.02 -5.34 -9.09
CA THR A 89 -3.88 -5.25 -7.90
C THR A 89 -4.41 -6.62 -7.45
N SER A 90 -4.65 -7.56 -8.36
CA SER A 90 -5.13 -8.89 -8.00
C SER A 90 -4.04 -9.77 -7.38
N VAL A 91 -2.80 -9.69 -7.88
CA VAL A 91 -1.68 -10.50 -7.39
C VAL A 91 -1.02 -9.85 -6.18
N TRP A 92 -0.79 -8.54 -6.24
CA TRP A 92 0.01 -7.80 -5.26
C TRP A 92 -0.81 -6.88 -4.35
N GLY A 93 -2.04 -6.54 -4.75
CA GLY A 93 -2.94 -5.66 -3.98
C GLY A 93 -3.67 -6.33 -2.81
N HIS A 94 -3.09 -7.39 -2.24
CA HIS A 94 -3.62 -8.04 -1.04
C HIS A 94 -3.52 -7.10 0.17
N SER A 95 -4.51 -6.23 0.33
CA SER A 95 -4.76 -5.55 1.60
C SER A 95 -5.07 -6.61 2.65
N HIS A 96 -4.29 -6.66 3.73
CA HIS A 96 -4.42 -7.59 4.86
C HIS A 96 -5.74 -7.44 5.67
N HIS A 97 -6.75 -6.76 5.12
CA HIS A 97 -8.09 -6.63 5.69
C HIS A 97 -9.07 -7.64 5.08
N VAL A 98 -8.69 -8.93 5.06
CA VAL A 98 -9.70 -9.99 4.92
C VAL A 98 -10.48 -10.03 6.22
N ALA A 99 -11.61 -9.33 6.19
CA ALA A 99 -12.64 -9.26 7.19
C ALA A 99 -12.89 -10.63 7.84
N ARG A 100 -12.54 -10.77 9.13
CA ARG A 100 -13.03 -11.86 9.97
C ARG A 100 -14.53 -11.66 10.24
N LYS A 101 -15.31 -12.08 9.25
CA LYS A 101 -16.73 -12.44 9.23
C LYS A 101 -17.46 -12.41 10.59
N ARG A 102 -18.16 -11.30 10.81
CA ARG A 102 -19.54 -11.19 11.35
C ARG A 102 -19.86 -11.60 12.80
N ARG A 103 -18.90 -11.95 13.66
CA ARG A 103 -19.12 -12.07 15.13
C ARG A 103 -18.23 -11.17 16.00
N ARG A 104 -17.42 -10.31 15.40
CA ARG A 104 -16.47 -9.40 16.09
C ARG A 104 -16.76 -7.90 15.92
N SER A 105 -17.86 -7.52 15.29
CA SER A 105 -18.11 -6.09 14.99
C SER A 105 -18.22 -5.21 16.23
N HIS A 106 -18.72 -5.73 17.36
CA HIS A 106 -18.85 -4.92 18.57
C HIS A 106 -17.51 -4.69 19.26
N ALA A 107 -16.68 -5.74 19.42
CA ALA A 107 -15.37 -5.61 20.05
C ALA A 107 -14.38 -4.79 19.20
N ASP A 108 -14.44 -4.92 17.87
CA ASP A 108 -13.59 -4.14 16.97
C ASP A 108 -14.06 -2.67 16.89
N ALA A 109 -15.38 -2.42 16.89
CA ALA A 109 -15.93 -1.06 16.96
C ALA A 109 -15.63 -0.41 18.32
N GLU A 110 -15.75 -1.16 19.41
CA GLU A 110 -15.39 -0.72 20.76
C GLU A 110 -13.90 -0.39 20.86
N ARG A 111 -13.05 -1.21 20.24
CA ARG A 111 -11.60 -0.95 20.16
C ARG A 111 -11.28 0.29 19.32
N ALA A 112 -11.94 0.46 18.17
CA ALA A 112 -11.77 1.65 17.34
C ALA A 112 -12.22 2.92 18.09
N ALA A 113 -13.36 2.84 18.79
CA ALA A 113 -13.85 3.92 19.63
C ALA A 113 -12.91 4.21 20.82
N ALA A 114 -12.33 3.18 21.44
CA ALA A 114 -11.37 3.34 22.53
C ALA A 114 -10.06 4.01 22.06
N ILE A 115 -9.56 3.61 20.89
CA ILE A 115 -8.39 4.26 20.28
C ILE A 115 -8.70 5.72 19.95
N GLY A 116 -9.86 6.01 19.37
CA GLY A 116 -10.29 7.37 19.07
C GLY A 116 -10.34 8.26 20.32
N ARG A 117 -10.91 7.76 21.42
CA ARG A 117 -10.92 8.48 22.71
C ARG A 117 -9.52 8.70 23.26
N ALA A 118 -8.69 7.67 23.30
CA ALA A 118 -7.33 7.77 23.82
C ALA A 118 -6.47 8.77 23.03
N ILE A 119 -6.59 8.76 21.69
CA ILE A 119 -5.90 9.73 20.82
C ILE A 119 -6.46 11.14 21.03
N GLY A 120 -7.79 11.29 21.09
CA GLY A 120 -8.44 12.57 21.33
C GLY A 120 -7.99 13.20 22.64
N GLU A 121 -8.02 12.43 23.73
CA GLU A 121 -7.57 12.89 25.05
C GLU A 121 -6.08 13.25 25.08
N GLU A 122 -5.22 12.50 24.36
CA GLU A 122 -3.79 12.81 24.29
C GLU A 122 -3.54 14.12 23.52
N ILE A 123 -4.21 14.30 22.38
CA ILE A 123 -4.14 15.53 21.60
C ILE A 123 -4.65 16.70 22.43
N GLU A 124 -5.76 16.52 23.13
CA GLU A 124 -6.38 17.53 23.99
C GLU A 124 -5.41 18.01 25.08
N ARG A 125 -4.78 17.06 25.78
CA ARG A 125 -3.79 17.34 26.83
C ARG A 125 -2.57 18.08 26.29
N GLU A 126 -1.99 17.60 25.19
CA GLU A 126 -0.80 18.20 24.62
C GLU A 126 -1.08 19.61 24.07
N LEU A 127 -2.25 19.83 23.47
CA LEU A 127 -2.67 21.16 23.02
C LEU A 127 -2.87 22.13 24.19
N ARG A 128 -3.58 21.74 25.25
CA ARG A 128 -3.75 22.58 26.46
C ARG A 128 -2.42 22.91 27.11
N LYS A 129 -1.53 21.92 27.22
CA LYS A 129 -0.20 22.10 27.78
C LYS A 129 0.65 23.05 26.92
N TRP A 130 0.63 22.89 25.61
CA TRP A 130 1.37 23.76 24.70
C TRP A 130 0.81 25.18 24.70
N ALA A 131 -0.51 25.33 24.81
CA ALA A 131 -1.17 26.62 24.98
C ALA A 131 -0.94 27.27 26.35
N GLU A 132 -0.38 26.55 27.33
CA GLU A 132 -0.31 26.99 28.73
C GLU A 132 -1.70 27.41 29.26
N ALA A 133 -2.69 26.57 28.97
CA ALA A 133 -4.08 26.82 29.34
C ALA A 133 -4.34 26.55 30.83
N GLU A 134 -5.22 27.37 31.44
CA GLU A 134 -5.70 27.14 32.80
C GLU A 134 -6.70 25.96 32.84
N PRO A 135 -6.85 25.25 33.99
CA PRO A 135 -7.63 24.01 34.06
C PRO A 135 -9.12 24.15 33.68
N ASP A 136 -9.70 25.33 33.85
CA ASP A 136 -11.10 25.69 33.55
C ASP A 136 -11.24 26.58 32.30
N GLU A 137 -10.15 26.77 31.55
CA GLU A 137 -10.14 27.63 30.38
C GLU A 137 -10.85 26.99 29.18
N ASP A 138 -11.69 27.80 28.52
CA ASP A 138 -12.52 27.38 27.40
C ASP A 138 -11.69 27.14 26.12
N TRP A 139 -12.16 26.23 25.26
CA TRP A 139 -11.46 25.79 24.06
C TRP A 139 -11.19 26.90 23.05
N ASP A 140 -12.08 27.89 22.98
CA ASP A 140 -11.88 29.06 22.11
C ASP A 140 -10.67 29.90 22.57
N ALA A 141 -10.49 30.05 23.90
CA ALA A 141 -9.33 30.72 24.47
C ALA A 141 -8.04 29.91 24.28
N VAL A 142 -8.10 28.58 24.46
CA VAL A 142 -6.99 27.67 24.15
C VAL A 142 -6.59 27.80 22.68
N GLY A 143 -7.56 27.87 21.77
CA GLY A 143 -7.35 28.06 20.34
C GLY A 143 -6.59 29.34 20.01
N HIS A 144 -7.00 30.48 20.58
CA HIS A 144 -6.31 31.75 20.38
C HIS A 144 -4.86 31.72 20.91
N LYS A 145 -4.61 31.08 22.05
CA LYS A 145 -3.24 30.92 22.58
C LYS A 145 -2.37 30.04 21.68
N LEU A 146 -2.93 28.97 21.10
CA LEU A 146 -2.23 28.12 20.13
C LEU A 146 -1.87 28.92 18.86
N GLU A 147 -2.81 29.69 18.33
CA GLU A 147 -2.60 30.55 17.15
C GLU A 147 -1.49 31.57 17.39
N GLN A 148 -1.52 32.27 18.53
CA GLN A 148 -0.46 33.21 18.92
C GLN A 148 0.92 32.55 19.01
N LYS A 149 0.99 31.34 19.61
CA LYS A 149 2.25 30.59 19.68
C LYS A 149 2.73 30.10 18.32
N LEU A 150 1.81 29.72 17.43
CA LEU A 150 2.12 29.36 16.04
C LEU A 150 2.72 30.55 15.30
N GLU A 151 2.06 31.71 15.34
CA GLU A 151 2.54 32.93 14.68
C GLU A 151 3.90 33.38 15.22
N GLN A 152 4.09 33.32 16.54
CA GLN A 152 5.35 33.66 17.18
C GLN A 152 6.49 32.75 16.71
N LYS A 153 6.27 31.42 16.68
CA LYS A 153 7.28 30.47 16.20
C LYS A 153 7.54 30.61 14.71
N LEU A 154 6.51 30.89 13.91
CA LEU A 154 6.66 31.14 12.48
C LEU A 154 7.49 32.40 12.22
N HIS A 155 7.26 33.47 12.99
CA HIS A 155 8.05 34.70 12.91
C HIS A 155 9.51 34.48 13.37
N GLU A 156 9.72 33.71 14.45
CA GLU A 156 11.06 33.29 14.89
C GLU A 156 11.80 32.52 13.80
N TRP A 157 11.11 31.62 13.09
CA TRP A 157 11.69 30.83 12.00
C TRP A 157 11.97 31.67 10.75
N SER A 158 11.06 32.59 10.42
CA SER A 158 11.19 33.50 9.28
C SER A 158 12.37 34.46 9.46
N SER A 159 12.61 34.95 10.68
CA SER A 159 13.72 35.86 11.00
C SER A 159 15.08 35.18 11.10
N LYS A 160 15.14 33.85 11.25
CA LYS A 160 16.38 33.05 11.27
C LYS A 160 16.82 32.54 9.89
N ARG A 161 16.03 32.77 8.84
CA ARG A 161 16.35 32.42 7.45
C ARG A 161 16.88 33.64 6.71
#